data_AF-A0A538CFQ4-F1
#
_entry.id   AF-A0A538CFQ4-F1
#
_cell.length_a   1.000
_cell.length_b   1.000
_cell.length_c   1.000
_cell.angle_alpha   90.00
_cell.angle_beta   90.00
_cell.angle_gamma   90.00
#
_symmetry.space_group_name_H-M   'P 1'
#
loop_
_entity.id
_entity.type
_entity.pdbx_description
1 polymer ?
#
loop_
_entity_poly.entity_id
_entity_poly.type
_entity_poly.pdbx_seq_one_letter_code
_entity_poly.pdbx_strand_id
1 'polypeptide(L)' 'MQGFLLVDDRDGRVLAEIVDPVEAFRVLDELEQDYPELGGTLCLVRFDGRKGSLIGTETTTRVQPLT' A
#
# COMPACT_ATOMS: atom_id res chain seq x y z
N MET A 1 -9.60 13.69 1.62
CA MET A 1 -8.13 13.64 1.67
C MET A 1 -7.69 12.55 0.71
N GLN A 2 -6.63 12.74 -0.05
CA GLN A 2 -6.12 11.75 -1.00
C GLN A 2 -4.71 11.35 -0.60
N GLY A 3 -4.33 10.11 -0.87
CA GLY A 3 -3.00 9.60 -0.53
C GLY A 3 -2.87 8.12 -0.83
N PHE A 4 -1.86 7.53 -0.22
CA PHE A 4 -1.50 6.13 -0.33
C PHE A 4 -1.39 5.53 1.06
N LEU A 5 -1.88 4.30 1.21
CA LEU A 5 -1.59 3.47 2.36
C LEU A 5 -0.56 2.44 1.94
N LEU A 6 0.53 2.35 2.70
CA LEU A 6 1.41 1.20 2.63
C LEU A 6 0.78 0.08 3.46
N VAL A 7 0.55 -1.06 2.83
CA VAL A 7 -0.19 -2.18 3.43
C VAL A 7 0.60 -3.47 3.29
N ASP A 8 0.66 -4.25 4.36
CA ASP A 8 1.09 -5.65 4.31
C ASP A 8 -0.04 -6.49 3.68
N ASP A 9 0.19 -7.05 2.50
CA ASP A 9 -0.80 -7.81 1.74
C ASP A 9 -1.11 -9.17 2.38
N ARG A 10 -0.28 -9.65 3.32
CA ARG A 10 -0.50 -10.94 4.00
C ARG A 10 -1.66 -10.88 4.99
N ASP A 11 -1.79 -9.75 5.69
CA ASP A 11 -2.77 -9.56 6.77
C ASP A 11 -3.64 -8.31 6.60
N GLY A 12 -3.39 -7.49 5.59
CA GLY A 12 -4.12 -6.26 5.29
C GLY A 12 -3.79 -5.10 6.23
N ARG A 13 -2.71 -5.19 7.02
CA ARG A 13 -2.37 -4.17 8.00
C ARG A 13 -1.76 -2.93 7.35
N VAL A 14 -2.28 -1.76 7.72
CA VAL A 14 -1.72 -0.45 7.33
C VAL A 14 -0.45 -0.17 8.14
N LEU A 15 0.65 0.08 7.44
CA LEU A 15 1.96 0.39 8.00
C LEU A 15 2.26 1.89 8.00
N ALA A 16 1.81 2.61 6.95
CA ALA A 16 2.00 4.04 6.82
C ALA A 16 0.91 4.69 5.94
N GLU A 17 0.66 5.97 6.18
CA GLU A 17 -0.11 6.85 5.28
C GLU A 17 0.84 7.87 4.67
N ILE A 18 0.82 7.98 3.34
CA ILE A 18 1.73 8.82 2.56
C ILE A 18 0.90 9.66 1.59
N VAL A 19 1.01 10.98 1.67
CA VAL A 19 0.21 11.90 0.84
C VAL A 19 0.83 12.06 -0.54
N ASP A 20 2.16 12.13 -0.62
CA ASP A 20 2.87 12.35 -1.86
C ASP A 20 3.05 11.03 -2.64
N PRO A 21 2.64 10.97 -3.92
CA PRO A 21 2.78 9.76 -4.72
C PRO A 21 4.24 9.36 -4.95
N VAL A 22 5.14 10.32 -5.18
CA VAL A 22 6.56 10.04 -5.45
C VAL A 22 7.21 9.46 -4.20
N GLU A 23 6.88 10.02 -3.03
CA GLU A 23 7.31 9.49 -1.74
C GLU A 23 6.76 8.07 -1.51
N ALA A 24 5.51 7.81 -1.85
CA ALA A 24 4.90 6.49 -1.66
C ALA A 24 5.63 5.39 -2.44
N PHE A 25 5.92 5.62 -3.73
CA PHE A 25 6.67 4.67 -4.54
C PHE A 25 8.11 4.51 -4.04
N ARG A 26 8.77 5.61 -3.68
CA ARG A 26 10.13 5.57 -3.15
C ARG A 26 10.21 4.75 -1.85
N VAL A 27 9.27 4.93 -0.93
CA VAL A 27 9.22 4.18 0.34
C VAL A 27 9.00 2.68 0.09
N LEU A 28 8.14 2.32 -0.87
CA LEU A 28 7.95 0.91 -1.24
C LEU A 28 9.25 0.31 -1.77
N ASP A 29 9.91 0.98 -2.73
CA ASP A 29 11.17 0.51 -3.31
C ASP A 29 12.30 0.40 -2.27
N GLU A 30 12.42 1.40 -1.37
CA GLU A 30 13.41 1.40 -0.29
C GLU A 30 13.17 0.23 0.68
N LEU A 31 11.92 -0.03 1.07
CA LEU A 31 11.58 -1.15 1.96
C LEU A 31 11.81 -2.52 1.33
N GLU A 32 11.49 -2.71 0.05
CA GLU A 32 11.77 -3.97 -0.64
C GLU A 32 13.27 -4.24 -0.80
N GLN A 33 14.09 -3.17 -0.91
CA GLN A 33 15.55 -3.29 -0.94
C GLN A 33 16.15 -3.56 0.44
N ASP A 34 15.71 -2.85 1.47
CA ASP A 34 16.21 -2.98 2.83
C ASP A 34 15.77 -4.30 3.49
N TYR A 35 14.59 -4.80 3.12
CA TYR A 35 13.98 -6.01 3.64
C TYR A 35 13.49 -6.92 2.49
N PRO A 36 14.38 -7.68 1.84
CA PRO A 36 14.02 -8.54 0.72
C PRO A 36 12.94 -9.59 1.05
N GLU A 37 12.80 -9.98 2.32
CA GLU A 37 11.75 -10.87 2.82
C GLU A 37 10.34 -10.27 2.74
N LEU A 38 10.24 -8.95 2.58
CA LEU A 38 8.98 -8.23 2.38
C LEU A 38 8.61 -8.07 0.90
N GLY A 39 9.52 -8.44 -0.03
CA GLY A 39 9.31 -8.31 -1.46
C GLY A 39 8.04 -9.01 -1.93
N GLY A 40 7.15 -8.27 -2.59
CA GLY A 40 5.84 -8.79 -3.04
C GLY A 40 4.83 -9.06 -1.93
N THR A 41 5.14 -8.73 -0.67
CA THR A 41 4.19 -8.77 0.46
C THR A 41 3.70 -7.38 0.87
N LEU A 42 4.24 -6.32 0.27
CA LEU A 42 3.81 -4.95 0.47
C LEU A 42 3.02 -4.47 -0.75
N CYS A 43 2.00 -3.65 -0.51
CA CYS A 43 1.25 -2.99 -1.57
C CYS A 43 0.92 -1.53 -1.22
N LEU A 44 0.72 -0.72 -2.26
CA LEU A 44 0.24 0.65 -2.12
C LEU A 44 -1.24 0.71 -2.49
N VAL A 45 -2.06 1.16 -1.55
CA VAL A 45 -3.48 1.40 -1.77
C VAL A 45 -3.72 2.89 -1.92
N ARG A 46 -4.13 3.33 -3.10
CA ARG A 46 -4.53 4.73 -3.32
C ARG A 46 -5.93 4.96 -2.75
N PHE A 47 -6.11 6.05 -2.02
CA PHE A 47 -7.44 6.50 -1.57
C PHE A 47 -7.70 7.95 -1.97
N ASP A 48 -8.97 8.28 -2.23
CA ASP A 48 -9.40 9.63 -2.61
C ASP A 48 -10.51 10.19 -1.70
N GLY A 49 -10.52 9.82 -0.43
CA GLY A 49 -11.48 10.34 0.56
C GLY A 49 -12.95 10.00 0.30
N ARG A 50 -13.25 9.30 -0.80
CA ARG A 50 -14.58 8.80 -1.15
C ARG A 50 -14.55 7.31 -1.55
N LYS A 51 -13.49 6.82 -2.18
CA LYS A 51 -13.24 5.40 -2.51
C LYS A 51 -11.73 5.07 -2.52
N GLY A 52 -11.38 3.82 -2.20
CA GLY A 52 -10.02 3.28 -2.35
C GLY A 52 -9.89 2.47 -3.64
N SER A 53 -8.76 2.57 -4.33
CA SER A 53 -8.39 1.74 -5.48
C SER A 53 -7.02 1.10 -5.23
N LEU A 54 -6.95 -0.23 -5.31
CA LEU A 54 -5.69 -1.00 -5.26
C LEU A 54 -4.92 -0.86 -6.58
N ILE A 55 -3.63 -0.57 -6.51
CA ILE A 55 -2.72 -0.61 -7.66
C ILE A 55 -1.62 -1.64 -7.32
N GLY A 56 -1.64 -2.79 -7.99
CA GLY A 56 -0.69 -3.89 -7.82
C GLY A 56 -0.68 -4.81 -9.04
N THR A 57 0.41 -5.54 -9.25
CA THR A 57 0.66 -6.36 -10.46
C THR A 57 -0.25 -7.58 -10.59
N GLU A 58 -0.74 -8.12 -9.48
CA GLU A 58 -1.84 -9.08 -9.39
C GLU A 58 -2.34 -9.04 -7.93
N THR A 59 -3.63 -8.81 -7.70
CA THR A 59 -4.18 -8.69 -6.33
C THR A 59 -5.29 -9.71 -6.11
N THR A 60 -5.04 -10.69 -5.22
CA THR A 60 -6.07 -11.63 -4.73
C THR A 60 -6.84 -11.09 -3.53
N THR A 61 -6.40 -9.97 -2.97
CA THR A 61 -6.85 -9.46 -1.67
C THR A 61 -8.00 -8.48 -1.82
N ARG A 62 -9.14 -8.78 -1.19
CA ARG A 62 -10.28 -7.85 -1.07
C ARG A 62 -10.09 -6.98 0.16
N VAL A 63 -9.85 -5.70 -0.03
CA VAL A 63 -9.83 -4.70 1.05
C VAL A 63 -11.24 -4.58 1.63
N GLN A 64 -11.40 -4.92 2.91
CA GLN A 64 -12.67 -4.71 3.62
C GLN A 64 -12.78 -3.26 4.13
N PRO A 65 -14.00 -2.67 4.13
CA PRO A 65 -14.22 -1.38 4.76
C PRO A 65 -13.96 -1.46 6.27
N LEU A 66 -13.29 -0.44 6.82
CA LEU A 66 -13.26 -0.19 8.26
C LEU A 66 -14.64 0.34 8.67
N THR A 67 -15.53 -0.55 9.10
CA THR A 67 -16.77 -0.19 9.83
C THR A 67 -16.45 0.14 11.27
#